data_AF-A0A1V4XCT4-F1
#
_entry.id   AF-A0A1V4XCT4-F1
#
_cell.length_a   1.000
_cell.length_b   1.000
_cell.length_c   1.000
_cell.angle_alpha   90.00
_cell.angle_beta   90.00
_cell.angle_gamma   90.00
#
_symmetry.space_group_name_H-M   'P 1'
#
loop_
_entity.id
_entity.type
_entity.pdbx_description
1 polymer ?
#
loop_
_entity_poly.entity_id
_entity_poly.type
_entity_poly.pdbx_seq_one_letter_code
_entity_poly.pdbx_strand_id
1 'polypeptide(L)'
;MHLFYVCRDEADASFDDDIRGEIAACRSLGFGSLEERGHAYELYLSGSRDRLSAAYINGRVNGGVIDRMIFLCGPPAMMESLTRQFRDLGVPGDRIVFESYSLK
;
A
#
# COMPACT_ATOMS: atom_id res chain seq x y z
N MET A 1 -10.23 0.14 1.33
CA MET A 1 -8.96 -0.21 0.62
C MET A 1 -7.86 0.70 1.11
N HIS A 2 -6.72 0.16 1.53
CA HIS A 2 -5.56 0.98 1.94
C HIS A 2 -4.48 0.89 0.86
N LEU A 3 -4.10 2.02 0.27
CA LEU A 3 -3.02 2.13 -0.70
C LEU A 3 -1.78 2.72 -0.03
N PHE A 4 -0.68 1.97 -0.07
CA PHE A 4 0.64 2.44 0.33
C PHE A 4 1.48 2.64 -0.93
N TYR A 5 1.81 3.90 -1.24
CA TYR A 5 2.72 4.22 -2.33
C TYR A 5 4.10 4.50 -1.74
N VAL A 6 5.09 3.67 -2.07
CA VAL A 6 6.40 3.66 -1.41
C VAL A 6 7.44 4.23 -2.33
N CYS A 7 8.04 5.34 -1.93
CA CYS A 7 9.14 5.99 -2.62
C CYS A 7 10.33 6.17 -1.68
N ARG A 8 11.50 6.49 -2.23
CA ARG A 8 12.63 6.91 -1.38
C ARG A 8 12.37 8.33 -0.91
N ASP A 9 12.23 9.27 -1.84
CA ASP A 9 11.98 10.68 -1.56
C ASP A 9 10.76 11.20 -2.34
N GLU A 10 10.27 12.41 -2.02
CA GLU A 10 9.12 13.03 -2.72
C GLU A 10 9.36 13.18 -4.23
N ALA A 11 10.61 13.45 -4.64
CA ALA A 11 11.00 13.55 -6.04
C ALA A 11 10.80 12.24 -6.82
N ASP A 12 10.81 11.09 -6.13
CA ASP A 12 10.57 9.77 -6.74
C ASP A 12 9.06 9.42 -6.79
N ALA A 13 8.18 10.25 -6.20
CA ALA A 13 6.74 10.00 -6.07
C ALA A 13 5.93 10.64 -7.22
N SER A 14 6.25 10.26 -8.46
CA SER A 14 5.73 10.91 -9.67
C SER A 14 4.20 10.91 -9.82
N PHE A 15 3.49 10.02 -9.13
CA PHE A 15 2.02 9.91 -9.18
C PHE A 15 1.32 10.40 -7.91
N ASP A 16 2.03 10.99 -6.94
CA ASP A 16 1.39 11.43 -5.67
C ASP A 16 0.30 12.49 -5.93
N ASP A 17 0.61 13.48 -6.77
CA ASP A 17 -0.33 14.55 -7.12
C ASP A 17 -1.55 14.02 -7.89
N ASP A 18 -1.34 13.09 -8.83
CA ASP A 18 -2.43 12.47 -9.59
C ASP A 18 -3.35 11.67 -8.66
N ILE A 19 -2.80 10.85 -7.75
CA ILE A 19 -3.58 10.06 -6.79
C ILE A 19 -4.38 10.98 -5.88
N ARG A 20 -3.77 12.05 -5.35
CA ARG A 20 -4.46 13.05 -4.52
C ARG A 20 -5.54 13.78 -5.29
N GLY A 21 -5.28 14.11 -6.56
CA GLY A 21 -6.23 14.70 -7.49
C GLY A 21 -7.47 13.84 -7.66
N GLU A 22 -7.30 12.54 -7.92
CA GLU A 22 -8.40 11.58 -8.06
C GLU A 22 -9.20 11.40 -6.75
N ILE A 23 -8.52 11.39 -5.61
CA ILE A 23 -9.19 11.37 -4.29
C ILE A 23 -10.06 12.63 -4.11
N ALA A 24 -9.54 13.80 -4.48
CA ALA A 24 -10.30 15.06 -4.41
C ALA A 24 -11.47 15.09 -5.40
N ALA A 25 -11.28 14.58 -6.62
CA ALA A 25 -12.33 14.46 -7.62
C ALA A 25 -13.45 13.51 -7.17
N CYS A 26 -13.13 12.40 -6.50
CA CYS A 26 -14.15 11.55 -5.89
C CYS A 26 -15.02 12.34 -4.90
N ARG A 27 -14.42 13.20 -4.08
CA ARG A 27 -15.19 14.02 -3.12
C ARG A 27 -16.10 15.02 -3.83
N SER A 28 -15.65 15.63 -4.92
CA SER A 28 -16.46 16.60 -5.67
C SER A 28 -17.66 15.96 -6.38
N LEU A 29 -17.57 14.65 -6.70
CA LEU A 29 -18.68 13.84 -7.22
C LEU A 29 -19.70 13.41 -6.14
N GLY A 30 -19.55 13.87 -4.89
CA GLY A 30 -20.48 13.59 -3.80
C GLY A 30 -20.18 12.30 -3.03
N PHE A 31 -19.04 11.65 -3.28
CA PHE A 31 -18.58 10.58 -2.40
C PHE A 31 -18.04 11.17 -1.09
N GLY A 32 -18.29 10.49 0.04
CA GLY A 32 -17.70 10.86 1.34
C GLY A 32 -16.18 10.79 1.35
N SER A 33 -15.55 11.16 2.48
CA SER A 33 -14.09 11.06 2.62
C SER A 33 -13.61 9.61 2.44
N LEU A 34 -12.30 9.44 2.20
CA LEU A 34 -11.73 8.10 2.10
C LEU A 34 -12.02 7.29 3.36
N GLU A 35 -11.83 7.90 4.53
CA GLU A 35 -11.98 7.28 5.84
C GLU A 35 -13.42 6.83 6.08
N GLU A 36 -14.41 7.68 5.76
CA GLU A 36 -15.84 7.35 5.86
C GLU A 36 -16.21 6.14 5.00
N ARG A 37 -15.48 5.96 3.90
CA ARG A 37 -15.67 4.85 2.96
C ARG A 37 -14.75 3.66 3.25
N GLY A 38 -13.99 3.67 4.35
CA GLY A 38 -13.05 2.61 4.70
C GLY A 38 -11.85 2.50 3.75
N HIS A 39 -11.47 3.60 3.12
CA HIS A 39 -10.29 3.74 2.27
C HIS A 39 -9.23 4.62 2.94
N ALA A 40 -7.97 4.43 2.55
CA ALA A 40 -6.86 5.26 2.97
C ALA A 40 -5.79 5.28 1.89
N TYR A 41 -5.09 6.40 1.79
CA TYR A 41 -3.91 6.55 0.95
C TYR A 41 -2.76 7.07 1.81
N GLU A 42 -1.59 6.45 1.70
CA GLU A 42 -0.37 6.90 2.36
C GLU A 42 0.82 6.86 1.38
N LEU A 43 1.42 8.03 1.16
CA LEU A 43 2.76 8.12 0.61
C LEU A 43 3.77 7.80 1.72
N TYR A 44 4.54 6.73 1.54
CA TYR A 44 5.57 6.29 2.47
C TYR A 44 6.96 6.58 1.90
N LEU A 45 7.69 7.48 2.54
CA LEU A 45 9.04 7.89 2.12
C LEU A 45 10.10 7.16 2.94
N SER A 46 10.76 6.20 2.31
CA SER A 46 11.79 5.36 2.92
C SER A 46 13.16 6.03 3.03
N GLY A 47 13.37 7.20 2.43
CA GLY A 47 14.59 8.00 2.59
C GLY A 47 14.67 8.70 3.95
N SER A 48 13.51 9.02 4.55
CA SER A 48 13.38 9.67 5.87
C SER A 48 12.85 8.75 6.97
N ARG A 49 12.58 7.48 6.63
CA ARG A 49 12.03 6.45 7.52
C ARG A 49 12.78 5.13 7.34
N ASP A 50 12.46 4.13 8.16
CA ASP A 50 12.86 2.76 7.89
C ASP A 50 12.20 2.20 6.62
N ARG A 51 12.59 1.00 6.22
CA ARG A 51 11.90 0.28 5.14
C ARG A 51 10.48 -0.07 5.58
N LEU A 52 9.53 0.02 4.65
CA LEU A 52 8.15 -0.39 4.89
C LEU A 52 8.11 -1.86 5.35
N SER A 53 7.32 -2.13 6.40
CA SER A 53 7.17 -3.47 7.00
C SER A 53 5.70 -3.89 7.07
N ALA A 54 5.45 -5.20 7.09
CA ALA A 54 4.09 -5.72 7.26
C ALA A 54 3.50 -5.35 8.63
N ALA A 55 4.34 -5.25 9.67
CA ALA A 55 3.93 -4.82 11.00
C ALA A 55 3.43 -3.38 11.00
N TYR A 56 4.14 -2.48 10.29
CA TYR A 56 3.69 -1.11 10.09
C TYR A 56 2.33 -1.08 9.38
N ILE A 57 2.21 -1.79 8.26
CA ILE A 57 0.96 -1.85 7.48
C ILE A 57 -0.20 -2.38 8.36
N ASN A 58 0.03 -3.44 9.13
CA ASN A 58 -0.97 -4.01 10.04
C ASN A 58 -1.48 -3.00 11.07
N GLY A 59 -0.60 -2.15 11.61
CA GLY A 59 -1.00 -1.09 12.54
C GLY A 59 -1.76 0.08 11.90
N ARG A 60 -1.70 0.22 10.57
CA ARG A 60 -2.34 1.31 9.82
C ARG A 60 -3.67 0.89 9.18
N VAL A 61 -3.87 -0.40 8.95
CA VAL A 61 -5.11 -0.94 8.38
C VAL A 61 -6.14 -1.18 9.48
N ASN A 62 -7.33 -0.57 9.34
CA ASN A 62 -8.41 -0.81 10.32
C ASN A 62 -8.82 -2.29 10.31
N GLY A 63 -8.79 -2.92 11.50
CA GLY A 63 -9.01 -4.36 11.65
C GLY A 63 -7.83 -5.26 11.24
N GLY A 64 -6.66 -4.68 10.92
CA GLY A 64 -5.45 -5.43 10.55
C GLY A 64 -5.48 -6.05 9.15
N VAL A 65 -4.46 -6.86 8.85
CA VAL A 65 -4.20 -7.40 7.49
C VAL A 65 -4.60 -8.85 7.29
N ILE A 66 -4.87 -9.62 8.36
CA ILE A 66 -5.12 -11.07 8.31
C ILE A 66 -6.29 -11.40 7.36
N ASP A 67 -7.36 -10.59 7.42
CA ASP A 67 -8.57 -10.76 6.61
C ASP A 67 -8.63 -9.92 5.34
N ARG A 68 -7.46 -9.49 4.84
CA ARG A 68 -7.35 -8.63 3.66
C ARG A 68 -6.70 -9.37 2.50
N MET A 69 -7.14 -9.02 1.30
CA MET A 69 -6.37 -9.27 0.08
C MET A 69 -5.23 -8.26 0.02
N ILE A 70 -4.01 -8.75 -0.21
CA ILE A 70 -2.80 -7.96 -0.29
C ILE A 70 -2.29 -8.02 -1.72
N PHE A 71 -2.16 -6.86 -2.35
CA PHE A 71 -1.62 -6.72 -3.70
C PHE A 71 -0.25 -6.07 -3.61
N LEU A 72 0.78 -6.74 -4.11
CA LEU A 72 2.17 -6.28 -4.09
C LEU A 72 2.66 -6.02 -5.51
N CYS A 73 3.23 -4.84 -5.70
CA CYS A 73 3.79 -4.37 -6.96
C CYS A 73 5.01 -3.52 -6.62
N GLY A 74 6.15 -3.77 -7.28
CA GLY A 74 7.41 -3.05 -7.03
C GLY A 74 8.65 -3.93 -7.16
N PRO A 75 9.78 -3.54 -6.54
CA PRO A 75 11.02 -4.30 -6.63
C PRO A 75 10.87 -5.74 -6.10
N PRO A 76 11.39 -6.77 -6.80
CA PRO A 76 11.24 -8.18 -6.39
C PRO A 76 11.66 -8.44 -4.94
N ALA A 77 12.81 -7.90 -4.51
CA ALA A 77 13.30 -8.07 -3.14
C ALA A 77 12.35 -7.47 -2.08
N MET A 78 11.66 -6.37 -2.40
CA MET A 78 10.65 -5.78 -1.53
C MET A 78 9.43 -6.68 -1.44
N MET A 79 8.93 -7.16 -2.58
CA MET A 79 7.74 -8.02 -2.64
C MET A 79 7.97 -9.35 -1.91
N GLU A 80 9.13 -9.98 -2.10
CA GLU A 80 9.52 -11.22 -1.40
C GLU A 80 9.63 -11.00 0.12
N SER A 81 10.23 -9.88 0.53
CA SER A 81 10.37 -9.52 1.95
C SER A 81 8.99 -9.29 2.60
N LEU A 82 8.14 -8.48 1.98
CA LEU A 82 6.79 -8.21 2.49
C LEU A 82 5.92 -9.47 2.50
N THR A 83 6.01 -10.30 1.47
CA THR A 83 5.29 -11.58 1.41
C THR A 83 5.63 -12.46 2.61
N ARG A 84 6.93 -12.58 2.95
CA ARG A 84 7.37 -13.33 4.13
C ARG A 84 6.81 -12.74 5.42
N GLN A 85 6.96 -11.44 5.60
CA GLN A 85 6.48 -10.75 6.80
C GLN A 85 4.95 -10.86 6.97
N PHE A 86 4.17 -10.79 5.90
CA PHE A 86 2.72 -10.98 5.97
C PHE A 86 2.34 -12.41 6.36
N ARG A 87 3.08 -13.42 5.86
CA ARG A 87 2.88 -14.81 6.26
C ARG A 87 3.24 -15.03 7.74
N ASP A 88 4.30 -14.38 8.22
CA ASP A 88 4.69 -14.41 9.64
C ASP A 88 3.62 -13.77 10.56
N LEU A 89 2.85 -12.79 10.04
CA LEU A 89 1.68 -12.23 10.71
C LEU A 89 0.41 -13.10 10.60
N GLY A 90 0.48 -14.24 9.91
CA GLY A 90 -0.63 -15.17 9.74
C GLY A 90 -1.54 -14.89 8.54
N VAL A 91 -1.14 -14.02 7.61
CA VAL A 91 -1.90 -13.82 6.36
C VAL A 91 -1.82 -15.09 5.50
N PRO A 92 -2.95 -15.69 5.11
CA PRO A 92 -2.99 -16.83 4.19
C PRO A 92 -2.30 -16.51 2.85
N GLY A 93 -1.50 -17.45 2.35
CA GLY A 93 -0.69 -17.22 1.13
C GLY A 93 -1.53 -16.95 -0.13
N ASP A 94 -2.73 -17.51 -0.22
CA ASP A 94 -3.70 -17.29 -1.30
C ASP A 94 -4.33 -15.88 -1.29
N ARG A 95 -4.12 -15.12 -0.21
CA ARG A 95 -4.52 -13.70 -0.11
C ARG A 95 -3.41 -12.73 -0.48
N ILE A 96 -2.19 -13.22 -0.77
CA ILE A 96 -1.06 -12.38 -1.19
C ILE A 96 -0.86 -12.55 -2.69
N VAL A 97 -1.28 -11.54 -3.44
CA VAL A 97 -1.17 -11.46 -4.89
C VAL A 97 -0.02 -10.53 -5.24
N PHE A 98 0.89 -10.98 -6.08
CA PHE A 98 2.01 -10.17 -6.55
C PHE A 98 2.01 -10.10 -8.07
N GLU A 99 2.40 -8.94 -8.58
CA GLU A 99 2.66 -8.75 -10.00
C GLU A 99 4.16 -8.94 -10.27
N SER A 100 4.51 -9.87 -11.16
CA SER A 100 5.90 -10.06 -11.56
C SER A 100 6.25 -9.08 -12.68
N TYR A 101 7.07 -8.08 -12.37
CA TYR A 101 7.75 -7.21 -13.35
C TYR A 101 8.87 -7.94 -14.11
N SER A 102 8.61 -9.18 -14.53
CA SER A 102 9.44 -9.82 -15.54
C SER A 102 8.96 -9.32 -16.89
N LEU A 103 9.45 -8.16 -17.32
CA LEU A 103 9.51 -7.85 -18.76
C LEU A 103 10.42 -8.93 -19.38
N LYS A 104 9.80 -9.98 -19.92
CA LYS A 104 10.46 -10.89 -20.84
C LYS A 104 10.62 -10.21 -22.19
#